data_AF-A0A955MIS4-F1
#
_entry.id   AF-A0A955MIS4-F1
#
_cell.length_a   1.000
_cell.length_b   1.000
_cell.length_c   1.000
_cell.angle_alpha   90.00
_cell.angle_beta   90.00
_cell.angle_gamma   90.00
#
_symmetry.space_group_name_H-M   'P 1'
#
loop_
_entity.id
_entity.type
_entity.pdbx_description
1 polymer ?
#
loop_
_entity_poly.entity_id
_entity_poly.type
_entity_poly.pdbx_seq_one_letter_code
_entity_poly.pdbx_strand_id
1 'polypeptide(L)'
;IISIQSEYAKHTANIDADVKQYADVAKKEIQSTAELQEEADNIEKMKSFINEYRSMVNFQNEVERLKNRSEVLTAKIEKARLLPGEILEKSNIPVKGLTIKDGIPLINGLPINNLSDGEKLDLCVSVATQKENSLNMVLIDGIEKLGTSNRDSLYQKLKSKGVQFVSTRTTDEKELIVTHI
;
A
#
# COMPACT_ATOMS: atom_id res chain seq x y z
N ILE A 1 -5.45 -64.39 -71.82
CA ILE A 1 -4.62 -63.55 -72.73
C ILE A 1 -5.45 -62.40 -73.30
N ILE A 2 -6.57 -62.65 -73.98
CA ILE A 2 -7.44 -61.60 -74.57
C ILE A 2 -8.04 -60.64 -73.53
N SER A 3 -8.47 -61.12 -72.35
CA SER A 3 -9.02 -60.27 -71.28
C SER A 3 -7.99 -59.30 -70.69
N ILE A 4 -6.75 -59.77 -70.51
CA ILE A 4 -5.64 -58.95 -69.99
C ILE A 4 -5.25 -57.86 -71.00
N GLN A 5 -5.24 -58.19 -72.30
CA GLN A 5 -4.99 -57.21 -73.36
C GLN A 5 -6.10 -56.15 -73.45
N SER A 6 -7.36 -56.54 -73.23
CA SER A 6 -8.52 -55.63 -73.20
C SER A 6 -8.47 -54.68 -72.00
N GLU A 7 -8.15 -55.18 -70.80
CA GLU A 7 -7.97 -54.33 -69.63
C GLU A 7 -6.78 -53.38 -69.77
N TYR A 8 -5.65 -53.87 -70.31
CA TYR A 8 -4.48 -53.04 -70.56
C TYR A 8 -4.79 -51.91 -71.55
N ALA A 9 -5.52 -52.22 -72.63
CA ALA A 9 -5.95 -51.22 -73.62
C ALA A 9 -6.91 -50.17 -73.03
N LYS A 10 -7.80 -50.57 -72.13
CA LYS A 10 -8.67 -49.62 -71.40
C LYS A 10 -7.87 -48.73 -70.46
N HIS A 11 -6.87 -49.28 -69.77
CA HIS A 11 -6.06 -48.51 -68.83
C HIS A 11 -5.17 -47.51 -69.55
N THR A 12 -4.56 -47.89 -70.68
CA THR A 12 -3.80 -46.97 -71.53
C THR A 12 -4.69 -45.89 -72.13
N ALA A 13 -5.92 -46.22 -72.55
CA ALA A 13 -6.86 -45.23 -73.08
C ALA A 13 -7.30 -44.21 -72.01
N ASN A 14 -7.46 -44.64 -70.76
CA ASN A 14 -7.78 -43.74 -69.65
C ASN A 14 -6.60 -42.81 -69.31
N ILE A 15 -5.37 -43.34 -69.28
CA ILE A 15 -4.16 -42.53 -69.06
C ILE A 15 -3.99 -41.52 -70.20
N ASP A 16 -4.21 -41.92 -71.45
CA ASP A 16 -4.14 -41.01 -72.59
C ASP A 16 -5.24 -39.93 -72.53
N ALA A 17 -6.44 -40.28 -72.06
CA ALA A 17 -7.53 -39.33 -71.86
C ALA A 17 -7.18 -38.31 -70.75
N ASP A 18 -6.63 -38.78 -69.62
CA ASP A 18 -6.18 -37.92 -68.52
C ASP A 18 -5.04 -37.01 -68.97
N VAL A 19 -4.01 -37.55 -69.64
CA VAL A 19 -2.90 -36.77 -70.20
C VAL A 19 -3.41 -35.71 -71.16
N LYS A 20 -4.39 -36.03 -72.01
CA LYS A 20 -4.99 -35.10 -72.96
C LYS A 20 -5.82 -34.01 -72.27
N GLN A 21 -6.49 -34.33 -71.17
CA GLN A 21 -7.24 -33.35 -70.36
C GLN A 21 -6.30 -32.31 -69.72
N TYR A 22 -5.10 -32.71 -69.31
CA TYR A 22 -4.12 -31.80 -68.72
C TYR A 22 -3.13 -31.21 -69.72
N ALA A 23 -3.14 -31.65 -70.98
CA ALA A 23 -2.23 -31.17 -72.02
C ALA A 23 -2.36 -29.66 -72.28
N ASP A 24 -3.57 -29.11 -72.17
CA ASP A 24 -3.82 -27.67 -72.34
C ASP A 24 -3.36 -26.84 -71.12
N VAL A 25 -3.32 -27.46 -69.94
CA VAL A 25 -2.79 -26.84 -68.71
C VAL A 25 -1.26 -26.89 -68.71
N ALA A 26 -0.67 -27.99 -69.17
CA ALA A 26 0.77 -28.17 -69.30
C ALA A 26 1.43 -27.23 -70.31
N LYS A 27 0.65 -26.68 -71.26
CA LYS A 27 1.11 -25.68 -72.24
C LYS A 27 1.02 -24.23 -71.75
N LYS A 28 0.42 -23.98 -70.58
CA LYS A 28 0.37 -22.63 -70.01
C LYS A 28 1.74 -22.26 -69.47
N GLU A 29 2.16 -21.02 -69.70
CA GLU A 29 3.41 -20.51 -69.15
C GLU A 29 3.34 -20.51 -67.62
N ILE A 30 4.39 -21.05 -66.98
CA ILE A 30 4.54 -21.02 -65.53
C ILE A 30 4.74 -19.56 -65.13
N GLN A 31 3.75 -18.99 -64.46
CA GLN A 31 3.85 -17.63 -63.92
C GLN A 31 4.72 -17.65 -62.67
N SER A 32 5.61 -16.65 -62.56
CA SER A 32 6.47 -16.50 -61.39
C SER A 32 5.64 -16.20 -60.15
N THR A 33 5.86 -16.95 -59.07
CA THR A 33 5.26 -16.71 -57.75
C THR A 33 6.18 -15.92 -56.82
N ALA A 34 7.31 -15.42 -57.34
CA ALA A 34 8.34 -14.78 -56.52
C ALA A 34 7.81 -13.55 -55.76
N GLU A 35 6.99 -12.72 -56.39
CA GLU A 35 6.39 -11.53 -55.77
C GLU A 35 5.44 -11.90 -54.63
N LEU A 36 4.60 -12.93 -54.84
CA LEU A 36 3.68 -13.44 -53.81
C LEU A 36 4.44 -14.08 -52.63
N GLN A 37 5.58 -14.73 -52.91
CA GLN A 37 6.43 -15.29 -51.87
C GLN A 37 7.12 -14.19 -51.06
N GLU A 38 7.62 -13.14 -51.71
CA GLU A 38 8.23 -11.99 -51.02
C GLU A 38 7.20 -11.26 -50.15
N GLU A 39 5.97 -11.11 -50.63
CA GLU A 39 4.87 -10.54 -49.86
C GLU A 39 4.50 -11.42 -48.65
N ALA A 40 4.44 -12.74 -48.83
CA ALA A 40 4.18 -13.68 -47.74
C ALA A 40 5.29 -13.65 -46.67
N ASP A 41 6.56 -13.61 -47.08
CA ASP A 41 7.71 -13.54 -46.18
C ASP A 41 7.72 -12.21 -45.40
N ASN A 42 7.34 -11.11 -46.04
CA ASN A 42 7.20 -9.81 -45.39
C ASN A 42 6.04 -9.80 -44.38
N ILE A 43 4.91 -10.44 -44.69
CA ILE A 43 3.79 -10.59 -43.75
C ILE A 43 4.20 -11.43 -42.54
N GLU A 44 4.95 -12.52 -42.72
CA GLU A 44 5.46 -13.32 -41.61
C GLU A 44 6.39 -12.51 -40.69
N LYS A 45 7.33 -11.75 -41.26
CA LYS A 45 8.19 -10.84 -40.50
C LYS A 45 7.35 -9.83 -39.73
N MET A 46 6.34 -9.24 -40.37
CA MET A 46 5.48 -8.24 -39.73
C MET A 46 4.65 -8.81 -38.58
N LYS A 47 4.16 -10.05 -38.70
CA LYS A 47 3.44 -10.74 -37.62
C LYS A 47 4.29 -10.92 -36.36
N SER A 48 5.61 -11.10 -36.51
CA SER A 48 6.52 -11.21 -35.36
C SER A 48 6.47 -9.97 -34.46
N PHE A 49 6.42 -8.77 -35.05
CA PHE A 49 6.40 -7.50 -34.32
C PHE A 49 5.08 -7.22 -33.56
N ILE A 50 3.98 -7.89 -33.92
CA ILE A 50 2.68 -7.71 -33.25
C ILE A 50 2.77 -8.17 -31.78
N ASN A 51 3.50 -9.24 -31.50
CA ASN A 51 3.67 -9.75 -30.15
C ASN A 51 4.49 -8.81 -29.28
N GLU A 52 5.56 -8.24 -29.84
CA GLU A 52 6.38 -7.22 -29.17
C GLU A 52 5.57 -5.96 -28.90
N TYR A 53 4.79 -5.48 -29.88
CA TYR A 53 3.92 -4.33 -29.70
C TYR A 53 2.89 -4.55 -28.59
N ARG A 54 2.21 -5.70 -28.56
CA ARG A 54 1.28 -6.06 -27.47
C ARG A 54 1.97 -6.09 -26.11
N SER A 55 3.19 -6.62 -26.05
CA SER A 55 3.98 -6.66 -24.82
C SER A 55 4.36 -5.25 -24.37
N MET A 56 4.78 -4.38 -25.28
CA MET A 56 5.07 -2.97 -25.02
C MET A 56 3.85 -2.24 -24.44
N VAL A 57 2.67 -2.39 -25.07
CA VAL A 57 1.42 -1.77 -24.57
C VAL A 57 1.08 -2.27 -23.16
N ASN A 58 1.23 -3.57 -22.89
CA ASN A 58 1.03 -4.12 -21.55
C ASN A 58 1.99 -3.53 -20.53
N PHE A 59 3.28 -3.40 -20.86
CA PHE A 59 4.26 -2.78 -19.96
C PHE A 59 3.96 -1.30 -19.71
N GLN A 60 3.50 -0.56 -20.71
CA GLN A 60 3.10 0.84 -20.53
C GLN A 60 1.93 0.96 -19.55
N ASN A 61 0.89 0.14 -19.71
CA ASN A 61 -0.26 0.10 -18.80
C ASN A 61 0.14 -0.31 -17.37
N GLU A 62 1.06 -1.28 -17.25
CA GLU A 62 1.59 -1.75 -15.97
C GLU A 62 2.35 -0.62 -15.25
N VAL A 63 3.21 0.11 -15.97
CA VAL A 63 3.96 1.27 -15.46
C VAL A 63 3.00 2.37 -15.00
N GLU A 64 1.99 2.71 -15.80
CA GLU A 64 0.98 3.71 -15.45
C GLU A 64 0.24 3.31 -14.17
N ARG A 65 -0.20 2.05 -14.08
CA ARG A 65 -0.88 1.52 -12.88
C ARG A 65 0.01 1.60 -11.64
N LEU A 66 1.28 1.22 -11.76
CA LEU A 66 2.23 1.27 -10.65
C LEU A 66 2.52 2.71 -10.21
N LYS A 67 2.63 3.64 -11.17
CA LYS A 67 2.81 5.07 -10.90
C LYS A 67 1.62 5.63 -10.14
N ASN A 68 0.39 5.40 -10.62
CA ASN A 68 -0.83 5.82 -9.94
C ASN A 68 -0.93 5.24 -8.52
N ARG A 69 -0.58 3.96 -8.35
CA ARG A 69 -0.55 3.33 -7.01
C ARG A 69 0.47 4.00 -6.09
N SER A 70 1.66 4.31 -6.60
CA SER A 70 2.70 5.03 -5.86
C SER A 70 2.21 6.40 -5.41
N GLU A 71 1.64 7.19 -6.32
CA GLU A 71 1.12 8.53 -6.03
C GLU A 71 0.03 8.51 -4.95
N VAL A 72 -0.92 7.56 -5.04
CA VAL A 72 -1.97 7.39 -4.03
C VAL A 72 -1.38 7.03 -2.66
N LEU A 73 -0.38 6.14 -2.60
CA LEU A 73 0.26 5.76 -1.35
C LEU A 73 1.06 6.93 -0.75
N THR A 74 1.81 7.66 -1.58
CA THR A 74 2.52 8.88 -1.16
C THR A 74 1.56 9.91 -0.60
N ALA A 75 0.43 10.17 -1.27
CA ALA A 75 -0.59 11.09 -0.78
C ALA A 75 -1.16 10.67 0.59
N LYS A 76 -1.36 9.36 0.82
CA LYS A 76 -1.79 8.85 2.13
C LYS A 76 -0.74 9.06 3.21
N ILE A 77 0.54 8.86 2.89
CA ILE A 77 1.66 9.07 3.83
C ILE A 77 1.75 10.54 4.21
N GLU A 78 1.73 11.44 3.22
CA GLU A 78 1.78 12.88 3.48
C GLU A 78 0.57 13.36 4.29
N LYS A 79 -0.63 12.87 3.97
CA LYS A 79 -1.82 13.14 4.79
C LYS A 79 -1.65 12.64 6.22
N ALA A 80 -1.10 11.44 6.44
CA ALA A 80 -0.86 10.92 7.78
C ALA A 80 0.18 11.72 8.57
N ARG A 81 1.15 12.35 7.91
CA ARG A 81 2.15 13.23 8.54
C ARG A 81 1.58 14.59 8.92
N LEU A 82 0.73 15.17 8.07
CA LEU A 82 0.19 16.51 8.26
C LEU A 82 -1.04 16.54 9.19
N LEU A 83 -1.90 15.50 9.10
CA LEU A 83 -3.18 15.45 9.82
C LEU A 83 -3.04 15.61 11.35
N PRO A 84 -2.06 15.01 12.04
CA PRO A 84 -1.86 15.25 13.48
C PRO A 84 -1.61 16.72 13.80
N GLY A 85 -0.77 17.40 13.03
CA GLY A 85 -0.48 18.83 13.19
C GLY A 85 -1.73 19.69 12.98
N GLU A 86 -2.49 19.41 11.90
CA GLU A 86 -3.75 20.12 11.63
C GLU A 86 -4.81 19.89 12.72
N ILE A 87 -4.92 18.66 13.24
CA ILE A 87 -5.85 18.34 14.33
C ILE A 87 -5.45 19.11 15.58
N LEU A 88 -4.16 19.13 15.90
CA LEU A 88 -3.67 19.86 17.06
C LEU A 88 -3.97 21.35 16.92
N GLU A 89 -3.64 21.99 15.79
CA GLU A 89 -3.90 23.42 15.54
C GLU A 89 -5.38 23.80 15.65
N LYS A 90 -6.29 22.94 15.17
CA LYS A 90 -7.74 23.18 15.23
C LYS A 90 -8.36 22.81 16.57
N SER A 91 -7.70 21.95 17.36
CA SER A 91 -8.24 21.46 18.62
C SER A 91 -7.92 22.43 19.74
N ASN A 92 -8.96 23.00 20.36
CA ASN A 92 -8.82 23.74 21.60
C ASN A 92 -8.63 22.75 22.76
N ILE A 93 -7.41 22.21 22.91
CA ILE A 93 -7.06 21.32 24.02
C ILE A 93 -6.94 22.21 25.27
N PRO A 94 -7.81 22.05 26.29
CA PRO A 94 -7.93 23.01 27.38
C PRO A 94 -6.79 22.89 28.43
N VAL A 95 -5.59 22.52 28.04
CA VAL A 95 -4.45 22.37 28.95
C VAL A 95 -3.77 23.73 29.17
N LYS A 96 -3.64 24.13 30.43
CA LYS A 96 -3.01 25.40 30.80
C LYS A 96 -1.56 25.46 30.30
N GLY A 97 -1.25 26.43 29.44
CA GLY A 97 0.09 26.63 28.89
C GLY A 97 0.45 25.74 27.70
N LEU A 98 -0.50 24.97 27.16
CA LEU A 98 -0.32 24.22 25.93
C LEU A 98 -0.49 25.14 24.71
N THR A 99 0.56 25.26 23.91
CA THR A 99 0.58 25.98 22.65
C THR A 99 1.09 25.03 21.57
N ILE A 100 0.58 25.14 20.35
CA ILE A 100 1.09 24.37 19.21
C ILE A 100 1.87 25.31 18.32
N LYS A 101 3.09 24.92 17.96
CA LYS A 101 3.91 25.65 17.00
C LYS A 101 4.49 24.62 16.02
N ASP A 102 4.24 24.82 14.72
CA ASP A 102 4.73 23.95 13.65
C ASP A 102 4.33 22.47 13.85
N GLY A 103 3.11 22.21 14.34
CA GLY A 103 2.61 20.86 14.65
C GLY A 103 3.22 20.20 15.89
N ILE A 104 4.12 20.88 16.61
CA ILE A 104 4.74 20.40 17.84
C ILE A 104 4.00 20.99 19.05
N PRO A 105 3.47 20.17 19.97
CA PRO A 105 2.90 20.66 21.21
C PRO A 105 4.01 21.14 22.15
N LEU A 106 3.87 22.38 22.60
CA LEU A 106 4.75 23.06 23.56
C LEU A 106 3.97 23.30 24.85
N ILE A 107 4.59 23.04 26.00
CA ILE A 107 4.06 23.41 27.32
C ILE A 107 4.92 24.55 27.85
N ASN A 108 4.31 25.72 28.09
CA ASN A 108 5.00 26.93 28.56
C ASN A 108 6.23 27.31 27.71
N GLY A 109 6.19 27.04 26.41
CA GLY A 109 7.28 27.32 25.46
C GLY A 109 8.36 26.22 25.35
N LEU A 110 8.23 25.10 26.09
CA LEU A 110 9.14 23.95 26.00
C LEU A 110 8.47 22.77 25.27
N PRO A 111 9.19 22.06 24.38
CA PRO A 111 8.67 20.82 23.79
C PRO A 111 8.37 19.76 24.85
N ILE A 112 7.28 19.01 24.70
CA ILE A 112 6.90 17.93 25.63
C ILE A 112 8.03 16.91 25.85
N ASN A 113 8.85 16.66 24.82
CA ASN A 113 10.00 15.75 24.90
C ASN A 113 11.06 16.20 25.93
N ASN A 114 11.14 17.50 26.20
CA ASN A 114 12.12 18.09 27.11
C ASN A 114 11.60 18.20 28.55
N LEU A 115 10.36 17.78 28.83
CA LEU A 115 9.83 17.72 30.19
C LEU A 115 10.48 16.59 30.99
N SER A 116 10.73 16.84 32.27
CA SER A 116 11.14 15.80 33.21
C SER A 116 10.04 14.74 33.37
N ASP A 117 10.38 13.55 33.84
CA ASP A 117 9.41 12.48 34.08
C ASP A 117 8.28 12.92 35.02
N GLY A 118 8.59 13.75 36.02
CA GLY A 118 7.60 14.33 36.92
C GLY A 118 6.66 15.33 36.24
N GLU A 119 7.19 16.20 35.37
CA GLU A 119 6.38 17.14 34.59
C GLU A 119 5.50 16.44 33.55
N LYS A 120 6.02 15.37 32.92
CA LYS A 120 5.22 14.51 32.04
C LYS A 120 4.05 13.89 32.80
N LEU A 121 4.29 13.42 34.03
CA LEU A 121 3.24 12.82 34.87
C LEU A 121 2.19 13.86 35.29
N ASP A 122 2.59 15.06 35.72
CA ASP A 122 1.67 16.16 36.06
C ASP A 122 0.85 16.62 34.85
N LEU A 123 1.47 16.66 33.66
CA LEU A 123 0.79 16.95 32.39
C LEU A 123 -0.26 15.88 32.06
N CYS A 124 0.10 14.59 32.14
CA CYS A 124 -0.82 13.48 31.90
C CYS A 124 -2.02 13.51 32.84
N VAL A 125 -1.79 13.78 34.13
CA VAL A 125 -2.87 13.92 35.12
C VAL A 125 -3.73 15.14 34.82
N SER A 126 -3.12 16.27 34.44
CA SER A 126 -3.86 17.48 34.08
C SER A 126 -4.77 17.26 32.86
N VAL A 127 -4.29 16.58 31.83
CA VAL A 127 -5.06 16.19 30.64
C VAL A 127 -6.20 15.23 30.99
N ALA A 128 -5.90 14.18 31.76
CA ALA A 128 -6.87 13.15 32.13
C ALA A 128 -8.02 13.71 32.97
N THR A 129 -7.71 14.61 33.90
CA THR A 129 -8.68 15.20 34.84
C THR A 129 -9.50 16.35 34.25
N GLN A 130 -9.25 16.76 33.01
CA GLN A 130 -9.91 17.91 32.38
C GLN A 130 -10.96 17.49 31.35
N LYS A 131 -10.99 16.22 30.96
CA LYS A 131 -12.02 15.68 30.09
C LYS A 131 -13.29 15.47 30.93
N GLU A 132 -14.34 16.26 30.67
CA GLU A 132 -15.59 16.29 31.46
C GLU A 132 -16.32 14.94 31.57
N ASN A 133 -15.95 13.92 30.78
CA ASN A 133 -16.84 12.77 30.57
C ASN A 133 -16.21 11.37 30.66
N SER A 134 -15.09 11.16 31.36
CA SER A 134 -14.65 9.76 31.56
C SER A 134 -13.58 9.59 32.64
N LEU A 135 -13.95 8.83 33.67
CA LEU A 135 -13.18 8.27 34.81
C LEU A 135 -13.00 9.17 36.05
N ASN A 136 -13.80 8.83 37.07
CA ASN A 136 -13.62 9.30 38.45
C ASN A 136 -12.46 8.58 39.17
N MET A 137 -11.67 7.75 38.47
CA MET A 137 -10.58 6.96 39.03
C MET A 137 -9.35 6.99 38.12
N VAL A 138 -8.17 7.28 38.68
CA VAL A 138 -6.88 7.30 37.96
C VAL A 138 -5.88 6.38 38.66
N LEU A 139 -5.24 5.47 37.91
CA LEU A 139 -4.06 4.74 38.39
C LEU A 139 -2.82 5.54 38.02
N ILE A 140 -2.00 5.90 39.01
CA ILE A 140 -0.73 6.58 38.83
C ILE A 140 0.39 5.60 39.15
N ASP A 141 1.09 5.14 38.12
CA ASP A 141 2.24 4.27 38.29
C ASP A 141 3.55 5.06 38.36
N GLY A 142 4.48 4.57 39.17
CA GLY A 142 5.84 5.13 39.28
C GLY A 142 5.92 6.46 40.03
N ILE A 143 5.11 6.67 41.08
CA ILE A 143 5.11 7.94 41.83
C ILE A 143 6.46 8.22 42.53
N GLU A 144 7.32 7.21 42.72
CA GLU A 144 8.68 7.37 43.24
C GLU A 144 9.56 8.31 42.41
N LYS A 145 9.23 8.50 41.13
CA LYS A 145 9.95 9.42 40.23
C LYS A 145 9.68 10.89 40.55
N LEU A 146 8.66 11.17 41.37
CA LEU A 146 8.32 12.51 41.84
C LEU A 146 8.89 12.73 43.25
N GLY A 147 9.50 13.90 43.45
CA GLY A 147 9.88 14.36 44.80
C GLY A 147 8.66 14.53 45.70
N THR A 148 8.84 14.42 47.02
CA THR A 148 7.77 14.45 48.03
C THR A 148 6.85 15.66 47.88
N SER A 149 7.40 16.86 47.68
CA SER A 149 6.63 18.10 47.48
C SER A 149 5.73 18.05 46.24
N ASN A 150 6.23 17.49 45.13
CA ASN A 150 5.45 17.39 43.89
C ASN A 150 4.37 16.32 44.00
N ARG A 151 4.62 15.22 44.72
CA ARG A 151 3.61 14.20 45.01
C ARG A 151 2.45 14.76 45.82
N ASP A 152 2.76 15.49 46.89
CA ASP A 152 1.74 16.10 47.74
C ASP A 152 0.89 17.11 46.96
N SER A 153 1.53 17.91 46.11
CA SER A 153 0.83 18.82 45.20
C SER A 153 -0.09 18.06 44.22
N LEU A 154 0.38 16.95 43.64
CA LEU A 154 -0.41 16.11 42.75
C LEU A 154 -1.63 15.49 43.45
N TYR A 155 -1.45 14.95 44.66
CA TYR A 155 -2.54 14.40 45.46
C TYR A 155 -3.58 15.46 45.82
N GLN A 156 -3.15 16.68 46.18
CA GLN A 156 -4.08 17.78 46.44
C GLN A 156 -4.85 18.21 45.18
N LYS A 157 -4.19 18.27 44.01
CA LYS A 157 -4.86 18.56 42.74
C LYS A 157 -5.92 17.51 42.38
N LEU A 158 -5.65 16.23 42.63
CA LEU A 158 -6.60 15.15 42.37
C LEU A 158 -7.78 15.19 43.35
N LYS A 159 -7.50 15.40 44.64
CA LYS A 159 -8.53 15.55 45.68
C LYS A 159 -9.44 16.75 45.41
N SER A 160 -8.89 17.90 45.01
CA SER A 160 -9.69 19.11 44.73
C SER A 160 -10.58 18.96 43.49
N LYS A 161 -10.18 18.12 42.53
CA LYS A 161 -11.00 17.76 41.37
C LYS A 161 -11.98 16.60 41.63
N GLY A 162 -12.01 16.04 42.84
CA GLY A 162 -12.91 14.94 43.19
C GLY A 162 -12.57 13.60 42.51
N VAL A 163 -11.33 13.41 42.08
CA VAL A 163 -10.88 12.21 41.37
C VAL A 163 -10.29 11.21 42.37
N GLN A 164 -10.81 9.99 42.38
CA GLN A 164 -10.21 8.88 43.12
C GLN A 164 -8.92 8.45 42.43
N PHE A 165 -7.91 8.05 43.18
CA PHE A 165 -6.68 7.57 42.57
C PHE A 165 -6.05 6.44 43.36
N VAL A 166 -5.34 5.58 42.64
CA VAL A 166 -4.44 4.57 43.21
C VAL A 166 -3.05 4.94 42.74
N SER A 167 -2.12 5.18 43.65
CA SER A 167 -0.72 5.40 43.27
C SER A 167 0.14 4.23 43.72
N THR A 168 0.86 3.62 42.79
CA THR A 168 1.85 2.59 43.09
C THR A 168 3.23 3.23 43.26
N ARG A 169 3.98 2.72 44.23
CA ARG A 169 5.36 3.11 44.47
C ARG A 169 6.21 1.86 44.62
N THR A 170 7.32 1.79 43.91
CA THR A 170 8.28 0.70 44.09
C THR A 170 9.28 1.07 45.19
N THR A 171 9.55 0.13 46.07
CA THR A 171 10.57 0.20 47.14
C THR A 171 11.39 -1.08 47.12
N ASP A 172 12.58 -1.07 47.74
CA ASP A 172 13.46 -2.26 47.83
C ASP A 172 12.95 -3.32 48.82
N GLU A 173 11.89 -3.01 49.56
CA GLU A 173 11.25 -3.91 50.51
C GLU A 173 10.41 -4.98 49.80
N LYS A 174 10.37 -6.19 50.37
CA LYS A 174 9.62 -7.33 49.81
C LYS A 174 8.12 -7.29 50.11
N GLU A 175 7.68 -6.34 50.93
CA GLU A 175 6.30 -6.26 51.42
C GLU A 175 5.48 -5.25 50.61
N LEU A 176 4.20 -5.58 50.38
CA LEU A 176 3.24 -4.65 49.76
C LEU A 176 2.62 -3.78 50.84
N ILE A 177 2.93 -2.48 50.82
CA ILE A 177 2.34 -1.49 51.73
C ILE A 177 1.15 -0.83 51.02
N VAL A 178 -0.04 -0.97 51.59
CA VAL A 178 -1.25 -0.28 51.12
C VAL A 178 -1.58 0.86 52.08
N THR A 179 -1.47 2.09 51.59
CA THR A 179 -1.79 3.30 52.37
C THR A 179 -3.08 3.92 51.84
N HIS A 180 -4.02 4.22 52.74
CA HIS A 180 -5.24 4.97 52.44
C HIS A 180 -5.09 6.42 52.89
N ILE A 181 -5.42 7.38 52.02
CA ILE A 181 -5.24 8.83 52.25
C ILE A 181 -6.48 9.60 51.82
#